data_AF-A0A349B8K9-F1
#
_entry.id   AF-A0A349B8K9-F1
#
_cell.length_a   1.000
_cell.length_b   1.000
_cell.length_c   1.000
_cell.angle_alpha   90.00
_cell.angle_beta   90.00
_cell.angle_gamma   90.00
#
_symmetry.space_group_name_H-M   'P 1'
#
loop_
_entity.id
_entity.type
_entity.pdbx_description
1 polymer ?
#
loop_
_entity_poly.entity_id
_entity_poly.type
_entity_poly.pdbx_seq_one_letter_code
_entity_poly.pdbx_strand_id
1 'polypeptide(L)'
;METSAGDVPTDTDTDDEAPLGGGGGAAGTCLEGTPDCQDTPMDPDAPVSGPGGEVPPPGPSDEAFPSEAARDQARALLGSPESELAPDVRVARRGEETFALTEDYVLGRITVELDDDGSGTHVVTSATVELPEGPETFTL
;
A
#
# COMPACT_ATOMS: atom_id res chain seq x y z
N MET A 1 52.86 -9.45 20.85
CA MET A 1 52.07 -8.42 20.15
C MET A 1 51.01 -9.13 19.30
N GLU A 2 49.96 -9.76 19.85
CA GLU A 2 49.08 -9.33 20.98
C GLU A 2 48.49 -7.93 20.72
N THR A 3 47.19 -7.64 20.84
CA THR A 3 45.96 -8.45 21.10
C THR A 3 44.86 -8.02 20.10
N SER A 4 43.66 -8.60 19.98
CA SER A 4 42.99 -9.67 20.75
C SER A 4 42.02 -10.49 19.87
N ALA A 5 41.38 -11.50 20.45
CA ALA A 5 40.04 -11.95 20.06
C ALA A 5 39.02 -11.46 21.10
N GLY A 6 37.78 -11.20 20.69
CA GLY A 6 36.68 -10.76 21.55
C GLY A 6 35.39 -11.46 21.15
N ASP A 7 35.17 -12.64 21.73
CA ASP A 7 33.97 -13.45 21.59
C ASP A 7 33.17 -13.35 22.90
N VAL A 8 31.91 -12.93 22.83
CA VAL A 8 30.89 -13.17 23.87
C VAL A 8 29.50 -13.26 23.20
N PRO A 9 28.88 -14.45 23.14
CA PRO A 9 27.47 -14.60 22.80
C PRO A 9 26.59 -14.76 24.06
N THR A 10 25.43 -14.10 24.06
CA THR A 10 24.25 -14.37 24.92
C THR A 10 23.08 -13.71 24.20
N ASP A 11 22.08 -14.39 23.63
CA ASP A 11 21.14 -15.38 24.19
C ASP A 11 20.18 -14.79 25.23
N THR A 12 18.95 -15.32 25.30
CA THR A 12 17.72 -14.73 25.91
C THR A 12 17.14 -13.59 25.06
N ASP A 13 15.88 -13.57 24.63
CA ASP A 13 14.70 -14.22 25.21
C ASP A 13 13.73 -14.77 24.14
N THR A 14 13.08 -15.91 24.42
CA THR A 14 11.98 -16.48 23.62
C THR A 14 10.89 -16.92 24.59
N ASP A 15 10.16 -15.92 25.06
CA ASP A 15 8.85 -16.01 25.72
C ASP A 15 7.77 -15.59 24.68
N ASP A 16 6.52 -16.02 24.73
CA ASP A 16 5.93 -17.23 25.33
C ASP A 16 4.58 -17.46 24.59
N GLU A 17 3.95 -18.61 24.85
CA GLU A 17 2.72 -19.07 24.20
C GLU A 17 1.50 -18.13 24.25
N ALA A 18 0.74 -18.15 23.14
CA ALA A 18 -0.73 -18.15 23.21
C ALA A 18 -1.35 -18.90 22.00
N PRO A 19 -1.51 -20.24 22.05
CA PRO A 19 -2.33 -20.96 21.08
C PRO A 19 -3.81 -20.69 21.36
N LEU A 20 -4.36 -19.61 20.79
CA LEU A 20 -5.80 -19.39 20.71
C LEU A 20 -6.44 -20.30 19.67
N GLY A 21 -6.46 -21.59 19.96
CA GLY A 21 -7.42 -22.52 19.38
C GLY A 21 -8.82 -22.23 19.94
N GLY A 22 -9.84 -22.27 19.09
CA GLY A 22 -11.22 -22.24 19.56
C GLY A 22 -12.25 -21.85 18.52
N GLY A 23 -13.17 -22.79 18.22
CA GLY A 23 -14.53 -22.45 17.83
C GLY A 23 -14.80 -22.23 16.35
N GLY A 24 -15.04 -23.33 15.63
CA GLY A 24 -16.08 -23.28 14.60
C GLY A 24 -17.46 -23.21 15.26
N GLY A 25 -18.37 -22.42 14.68
CA GLY A 25 -19.70 -22.13 15.23
C GLY A 25 -19.73 -20.83 16.04
N ALA A 26 -20.68 -19.92 15.84
CA ALA A 26 -22.00 -20.15 15.26
C ALA A 26 -22.18 -19.55 13.84
N ALA A 27 -22.62 -20.38 12.90
CA ALA A 27 -23.59 -19.89 11.91
C ALA A 27 -24.80 -19.38 12.68
N GLY A 28 -25.32 -18.20 12.33
CA GLY A 28 -26.34 -17.50 13.11
C GLY A 28 -27.62 -18.32 13.26
N THR A 29 -27.73 -19.08 14.35
CA THR A 29 -29.00 -19.68 14.77
C THR A 29 -29.84 -18.58 15.40
N CYS A 30 -30.53 -17.82 14.54
CA CYS A 30 -31.66 -17.00 14.95
C CYS A 30 -32.59 -17.84 15.82
N LEU A 31 -32.81 -17.44 17.07
CA LEU A 31 -33.84 -18.06 17.89
C LEU A 31 -35.19 -17.79 17.23
N GLU A 32 -35.95 -18.86 17.03
CA GLU A 32 -37.29 -18.82 16.45
C GLU A 32 -38.19 -17.88 17.28
N GLY A 33 -38.51 -16.70 16.73
CA GLY A 33 -39.33 -15.69 17.40
C GLY A 33 -38.83 -14.23 17.34
N THR A 34 -37.60 -13.95 16.90
CA THR A 34 -37.15 -12.56 16.67
C THR A 34 -37.60 -12.03 15.28
N PRO A 35 -38.41 -10.96 15.19
CA PRO A 35 -38.97 -10.48 13.92
C PRO A 35 -37.95 -9.80 12.98
N ASP A 36 -36.72 -9.55 13.44
CA ASP A 36 -35.62 -9.00 12.64
C ASP A 36 -34.76 -10.06 11.93
N CYS A 37 -34.96 -11.35 12.21
CA CYS A 37 -34.41 -12.41 11.37
C CYS A 37 -35.31 -12.58 10.14
N GLN A 38 -35.27 -11.58 9.23
CA GLN A 38 -35.85 -11.76 7.92
C GLN A 38 -35.04 -12.83 7.18
N ASP A 39 -35.69 -13.98 7.00
CA ASP A 39 -35.46 -14.87 5.89
C ASP A 39 -35.80 -14.10 4.59
N THR A 40 -34.92 -13.18 4.20
CA THR A 40 -34.83 -12.75 2.82
C THR A 40 -34.16 -13.92 2.09
N PRO A 41 -34.88 -14.70 1.28
CA PRO A 41 -34.23 -15.66 0.42
C PRO A 41 -33.24 -14.89 -0.43
N MET A 42 -31.94 -15.18 -0.27
CA MET A 42 -30.94 -14.79 -1.25
C MET A 42 -31.26 -15.58 -2.51
N ASP A 43 -32.10 -14.99 -3.35
CA ASP A 43 -32.28 -15.41 -4.73
C ASP A 43 -30.93 -15.16 -5.44
N PRO A 44 -30.18 -16.22 -5.80
CA PRO A 44 -28.84 -16.08 -6.34
C PRO A 44 -28.83 -15.54 -7.79
N ASP A 45 -30.01 -15.38 -8.40
CA ASP A 45 -30.23 -14.90 -9.76
C ASP A 45 -30.81 -13.48 -9.79
N ALA A 46 -31.02 -12.82 -8.63
CA ALA A 46 -31.44 -11.44 -8.59
C ALA A 46 -30.34 -10.51 -9.18
N PRO A 47 -30.58 -9.82 -10.30
CA PRO A 47 -29.58 -8.94 -10.89
C PRO A 47 -29.33 -7.78 -9.93
N VAL A 48 -28.09 -7.65 -9.45
CA VAL A 48 -27.65 -6.60 -8.51
C VAL A 48 -27.72 -5.24 -9.19
N SER A 49 -28.92 -4.67 -9.25
CA SER A 49 -29.20 -3.31 -9.74
C SER A 49 -28.87 -2.29 -8.65
N GLY A 50 -27.62 -2.33 -8.15
CA GLY A 50 -27.06 -1.14 -7.53
C GLY A 50 -26.83 -0.06 -8.60
N PRO A 51 -26.68 1.22 -8.22
CA PRO A 51 -26.02 2.21 -9.07
C PRO A 51 -24.52 1.89 -9.09
N GLY A 52 -24.16 0.70 -9.57
CA GLY A 52 -22.83 0.40 -10.05
C GLY A 52 -22.62 1.32 -11.23
N GLY A 53 -21.95 2.44 -10.97
CA GLY A 53 -21.28 3.18 -12.03
C GLY A 53 -20.32 2.19 -12.66
N GLU A 54 -20.74 1.64 -13.81
CA GLU A 54 -19.92 0.80 -14.65
C GLU A 54 -18.75 1.67 -15.08
N VAL A 55 -17.67 1.65 -14.29
CA VAL A 55 -16.35 2.04 -14.75
C VAL A 55 -16.12 1.09 -15.91
N PRO A 56 -16.15 1.58 -17.18
CA PRO A 56 -16.00 0.69 -18.30
C PRO A 56 -14.67 -0.06 -18.11
N PRO A 57 -14.59 -1.36 -18.43
CA PRO A 57 -13.30 -2.02 -18.46
C PRO A 57 -12.39 -1.16 -19.35
N PRO A 58 -11.16 -0.84 -18.92
CA PRO A 58 -10.27 -0.05 -19.75
C PRO A 58 -10.15 -0.78 -21.07
N GLY A 59 -10.68 -0.15 -22.13
CA GLY A 59 -10.52 -0.68 -23.46
C GLY A 59 -9.03 -0.71 -23.82
N PRO A 60 -8.67 -1.28 -24.96
CA PRO A 60 -7.44 -0.86 -25.63
C PRO A 60 -7.65 0.58 -26.12
N SER A 61 -7.67 1.52 -25.18
CA SER A 61 -7.72 2.94 -25.48
C SER A 61 -6.43 3.28 -26.19
N ASP A 62 -6.55 3.68 -27.45
CA ASP A 62 -5.54 4.42 -28.22
C ASP A 62 -5.36 5.86 -27.64
N GLU A 63 -5.71 6.05 -26.37
CA GLU A 63 -5.49 7.27 -25.61
C GLU A 63 -4.03 7.25 -25.15
N ALA A 64 -3.28 8.26 -25.59
CA ALA A 64 -1.92 8.47 -25.13
C ALA A 64 -1.88 8.51 -23.59
N PHE A 65 -0.87 7.87 -23.01
CA PHE A 65 -0.65 7.86 -21.56
C PHE A 65 -0.79 9.30 -20.99
N PRO A 66 -1.57 9.52 -19.92
CA PRO A 66 -1.93 10.85 -19.45
C PRO A 66 -0.79 11.50 -18.64
N SER A 67 0.32 11.83 -19.32
CA SER A 67 1.55 12.34 -18.72
C SER A 67 1.34 13.54 -17.80
N GLU A 68 0.46 14.48 -18.16
CA GLU A 68 0.19 15.65 -17.31
C GLU A 68 -0.49 15.27 -16.00
N ALA A 69 -1.43 14.31 -16.00
CA ALA A 69 -2.06 13.83 -14.78
C ALA A 69 -1.08 13.08 -13.88
N ALA A 70 -0.19 12.27 -14.48
CA ALA A 70 0.87 11.56 -13.75
C ALA A 70 1.90 12.54 -13.12
N ARG A 71 2.25 13.61 -13.84
CA ARG A 71 3.08 14.72 -13.33
C ARG A 71 2.39 15.47 -12.19
N ASP A 72 1.10 15.77 -12.31
CA ASP A 72 0.33 16.47 -11.27
C ASP A 72 0.20 15.62 -10.01
N GLN A 73 -0.09 14.32 -10.16
CA GLN A 73 -0.11 13.36 -9.06
C GLN A 73 1.24 13.28 -8.34
N ALA A 74 2.35 13.17 -9.07
CA ALA A 74 3.68 13.12 -8.46
C ALA A 74 4.03 14.41 -7.68
N ARG A 75 3.57 15.58 -8.15
CA ARG A 75 3.72 16.85 -7.43
C ARG A 75 2.81 16.95 -6.21
N ALA A 76 1.59 16.43 -6.29
CA ALA A 76 0.63 16.43 -5.17
C ALA A 76 1.10 15.58 -3.97
N LEU A 77 2.01 14.62 -4.20
CA LEU A 77 2.64 13.83 -3.14
C LEU A 77 3.77 14.56 -2.40
N LEU A 78 4.33 15.64 -2.94
CA LEU A 78 5.42 16.37 -2.28
C LEU A 78 4.95 16.96 -0.95
N GLY A 79 5.66 16.64 0.13
CA GLY A 79 5.32 17.02 1.51
C GLY A 79 4.23 16.16 2.16
N SER A 80 3.67 15.17 1.46
CA SER A 80 2.79 14.19 2.08
C SER A 80 3.58 13.26 3.01
N PRO A 81 3.05 12.91 4.20
CA PRO A 81 3.65 11.90 5.07
C PRO A 81 3.48 10.50 4.49
N GLU A 82 4.38 9.58 4.86
CA GLU A 82 4.35 8.17 4.39
C GLU A 82 2.97 7.50 4.54
N SER A 83 2.28 7.77 5.65
CA SER A 83 0.97 7.20 5.98
C SER A 83 -0.18 7.60 5.04
N GLU A 84 0.00 8.65 4.21
CA GLU A 84 -0.98 9.10 3.22
C GLU A 84 -0.64 8.66 1.79
N LEU A 85 0.47 7.93 1.59
CA LEU A 85 0.85 7.41 0.29
C LEU A 85 -0.04 6.23 -0.14
N ALA A 86 -0.40 6.20 -1.42
CA ALA A 86 -1.08 5.05 -2.01
C ALA A 86 -0.15 3.82 -2.04
N PRO A 87 -0.68 2.59 -1.88
CA PRO A 87 0.13 1.37 -1.80
C PRO A 87 0.91 1.05 -3.09
N ASP A 88 0.52 1.63 -4.22
CA ASP A 88 1.20 1.52 -5.52
C ASP A 88 2.42 2.45 -5.66
N VAL A 89 2.61 3.41 -4.74
CA VAL A 89 3.79 4.29 -4.71
C VAL A 89 4.98 3.53 -4.13
N ARG A 90 6.10 3.50 -4.86
CA ARG A 90 7.33 2.85 -4.37
C ARG A 90 8.20 3.83 -3.58
N VAL A 91 8.79 3.36 -2.50
CA VAL A 91 9.82 4.10 -1.76
C VAL A 91 11.20 3.71 -2.28
N ALA A 92 11.93 4.66 -2.87
CA ALA A 92 13.35 4.49 -3.23
C ALA A 92 14.27 4.72 -2.04
N ARG A 93 13.89 5.62 -1.13
CA ARG A 93 14.73 6.05 -0.02
C ARG A 93 13.88 6.50 1.17
N ARG A 94 14.34 6.19 2.38
CA ARG A 94 13.80 6.70 3.65
C ARG A 94 14.97 7.18 4.52
N GLY A 95 15.14 8.50 4.66
CA GLY A 95 16.27 9.10 5.38
C GLY A 95 17.62 8.69 4.78
N GLU A 96 18.41 7.90 5.50
CA GLU A 96 19.68 7.35 5.01
C GLU A 96 19.54 5.99 4.32
N GLU A 97 18.40 5.31 4.48
CA GLU A 97 18.16 3.98 3.91
C GLU A 97 17.80 4.06 2.42
N THR A 98 18.54 3.37 1.55
CA THR A 98 18.27 3.27 0.11
C THR A 98 17.78 1.88 -0.25
N PHE A 99 16.66 1.79 -0.97
CA PHE A 99 16.03 0.54 -1.38
C PHE A 99 16.41 0.20 -2.83
N ALA A 100 16.67 -1.09 -3.08
CA ALA A 100 16.99 -1.56 -4.42
C ALA A 100 15.75 -1.48 -5.33
N LEU A 101 15.77 -0.54 -6.27
CA LEU A 101 14.77 -0.48 -7.34
C LEU A 101 15.05 -1.57 -8.36
N THR A 102 13.99 -2.27 -8.77
CA THR A 102 14.02 -3.17 -9.94
C THR A 102 14.03 -2.32 -11.20
N GLU A 103 14.95 -2.58 -12.14
CA GLU A 103 15.11 -1.87 -13.44
C GLU A 103 13.96 -2.09 -14.45
N ASP A 104 12.78 -2.45 -13.96
CA ASP A 104 11.55 -2.69 -14.70
C ASP A 104 10.83 -1.35 -14.92
N TYR A 105 10.81 -0.82 -16.14
CA TYR A 105 10.23 0.49 -16.44
C TYR A 105 8.71 0.40 -16.65
N VAL A 106 7.91 1.05 -15.80
CA VAL A 106 6.44 1.00 -15.90
C VAL A 106 5.81 2.39 -15.91
N LEU A 107 5.20 2.75 -17.04
CA LEU A 107 4.54 4.04 -17.24
C LEU A 107 3.52 4.35 -16.15
N GLY A 108 3.65 5.53 -15.53
CA GLY A 108 2.80 6.00 -14.45
C GLY A 108 3.15 5.47 -13.06
N ARG A 109 4.17 4.61 -12.93
CA ARG A 109 4.72 4.28 -11.63
C ARG A 109 5.37 5.53 -11.03
N ILE A 110 5.03 5.81 -9.77
CA ILE A 110 5.65 6.87 -8.98
C ILE A 110 6.56 6.24 -7.94
N THR A 111 7.78 6.78 -7.85
CA THR A 111 8.81 6.38 -6.89
C THR A 111 9.24 7.61 -6.09
N VAL A 112 9.13 7.55 -4.77
CA VAL A 112 9.40 8.68 -3.86
C VAL A 112 10.64 8.44 -3.00
N GLU A 113 11.28 9.54 -2.60
CA GLU A 113 12.23 9.58 -1.49
C GLU A 113 11.59 10.33 -0.34
N LEU A 114 11.70 9.79 0.87
CA LEU A 114 11.21 10.42 2.09
C LEU A 114 12.37 10.82 2.99
N ASP A 115 12.25 11.96 3.65
CA ASP A 115 13.18 12.47 4.65
C ASP A 115 12.42 12.86 5.94
N ASP A 116 13.12 12.99 7.07
CA ASP A 116 12.48 13.36 8.34
C ASP A 116 12.32 14.88 8.47
N ASP A 117 11.10 15.36 8.75
CA ASP A 117 10.80 16.78 8.98
C ASP A 117 11.29 17.30 10.37
N GLY A 118 12.25 16.61 10.98
CA GLY A 118 12.72 16.88 12.36
C GLY A 118 11.70 16.51 13.45
N SER A 119 10.59 15.88 13.07
CA SER A 119 9.47 15.52 13.97
C SER A 119 9.34 14.00 14.20
N GLY A 120 10.21 13.18 13.61
CA GLY A 120 10.09 11.71 13.59
C GLY A 120 9.09 11.21 12.53
N THR A 121 8.73 12.05 11.57
CA THR A 121 7.76 11.74 10.50
C THR A 121 8.46 11.89 9.16
N HIS A 122 8.47 10.80 8.40
CA HIS A 122 9.00 10.78 7.05
C HIS A 122 8.00 11.39 6.07
N VAL A 123 8.41 12.46 5.39
CA VAL A 123 7.64 13.19 4.38
C VAL A 123 8.33 13.07 3.02
N VAL A 124 7.56 13.03 1.94
CA VAL A 124 8.10 12.96 0.58
C VAL A 124 8.82 14.26 0.23
N THR A 125 10.13 14.19 -0.01
CA THR A 125 10.96 15.33 -0.45
C THR A 125 11.26 15.31 -1.94
N SER A 126 11.19 14.13 -2.57
CA SER A 126 11.44 13.90 -3.99
C SER A 126 10.47 12.85 -4.53
N ALA A 127 9.90 13.09 -5.71
CA ALA A 127 8.95 12.22 -6.38
C ALA A 127 9.31 12.08 -7.86
N THR A 128 9.66 10.87 -8.29
CA THR A 128 10.00 10.51 -9.67
C THR A 128 8.89 9.71 -10.31
N VAL A 129 8.44 10.11 -11.49
CA VAL A 129 7.39 9.42 -12.26
C VAL A 129 7.92 8.93 -13.61
N GLU A 130 7.61 7.68 -13.96
CA GLU A 130 8.03 7.07 -15.23
C GLU A 130 7.06 7.47 -16.36
N LEU A 131 7.49 8.33 -17.29
CA LEU A 131 6.67 8.86 -18.41
C LEU A 131 7.10 8.25 -19.76
N PRO A 132 6.31 8.37 -20.84
CA PRO A 132 6.71 7.91 -22.17
C PRO A 132 7.98 8.59 -22.72
N GLU A 133 8.30 9.78 -22.19
CA GLU A 133 9.47 10.59 -22.55
C GLU A 133 10.72 10.22 -21.73
N GLY A 134 10.57 9.43 -20.66
CA GLY A 134 11.59 9.12 -19.66
C GLY A 134 11.12 9.40 -18.22
N PRO A 135 11.91 9.06 -17.19
CA PRO A 135 11.61 9.39 -15.81
C PRO A 135 11.76 10.90 -15.57
N GLU A 136 10.81 11.52 -14.87
CA GLU A 136 10.82 12.93 -14.50
C GLU A 136 10.70 13.07 -12.97
N THR A 137 11.63 13.82 -12.36
CA THR A 137 11.73 13.99 -10.90
C THR A 137 11.32 15.39 -10.49
N PHE A 138 10.47 15.48 -9.46
CA PHE A 138 10.09 16.70 -8.76
C PHE A 138 10.65 16.68 -7.34
N THR A 139 11.04 17.84 -6.83
CA THR A 139 11.50 18.01 -5.44
C THR A 139 10.80 19.19 -4.79
N LEU A 140 10.78 19.19 -3.46
CA LEU A 140 10.35 20.32 -2.62
C LEU A 140 11.34 21.49 -2.63
#